data_AF-A0A0P0VWY2-F1
#
_entry.id   AF-A0A0P0VWY2-F1
#
_cell.length_a   1.000
_cell.length_b   1.000
_cell.length_c   1.000
_cell.angle_alpha   90.00
_cell.angle_beta   90.00
_cell.angle_gamma   90.00
#
_symmetry.space_group_name_H-M   'P 1'
#
loop_
_entity.id
_entity.type
_entity.pdbx_description
1 polymer ?
#
loop_
_entity_poly.entity_id
_entity_poly.type
_entity_poly.pdbx_seq_one_letter_code
_entity_poly.pdbx_strand_id
1 'polypeptide(L)'
;CCIVALCRWIKRIRDGQITVDGEVATDPDMILREGSKLVYHRLPWQEPFAPHLLDVLYEDDDMIALNKPSGLQVLPKGLFQQRTVLAQLQLKDWKMPSSFCSKRKDAQSHPVPVHRLGRGTSGLFLCFCSVHAQKPWSIDTQLSSSGCKFLFTDHQSVKLVV
;
A
#
# COMPACT_ATOMS: atom_id res chain seq x y z
N CYS A 1 3.13 11.66 9.39
CA CYS A 1 3.67 12.58 8.36
C CYS A 1 5.14 12.87 8.65
N CYS A 2 6.02 12.67 7.68
CA CYS A 2 7.40 13.12 7.79
C CYS A 2 7.39 14.64 7.95
N ILE A 3 7.90 15.16 9.07
CA ILE A 3 8.28 16.56 9.18
C ILE A 3 9.41 16.73 8.17
N VAL A 4 9.06 17.21 6.98
CA VAL A 4 10.06 17.68 6.03
C VAL A 4 10.61 18.96 6.63
N ALA A 5 11.88 18.95 7.03
CA ALA A 5 12.53 20.10 7.65
C ALA A 5 12.25 21.38 6.83
N LEU A 6 11.92 22.48 7.50
CA LEU A 6 11.57 23.78 6.91
C LEU A 6 12.55 24.18 5.78
N CYS A 7 13.84 23.95 6.00
CA CYS A 7 14.91 24.22 5.04
C CYS A 7 14.69 23.53 3.68
N ARG A 8 14.10 22.32 3.67
CA ARG A 8 13.84 21.56 2.44
C ARG A 8 12.68 22.16 1.65
N TRP A 9 11.66 22.71 2.31
CA TRP A 9 10.57 23.41 1.63
C TRP A 9 11.03 24.75 1.07
N ILE A 10 11.79 25.53 1.84
CA ILE A 10 12.43 26.77 1.37
C ILE A 10 13.24 26.52 0.10
N LYS A 11 14.07 25.46 0.11
CA LYS A 11 14.84 25.07 -1.07
C LYS A 11 13.94 24.75 -2.27
N ARG A 12 12.87 23.99 -2.10
CA ARG A 12 11.94 23.64 -3.19
C ARG A 12 11.24 24.86 -3.80
N ILE A 13 10.86 25.82 -2.97
CA ILE A 13 10.29 27.09 -3.41
C ILE A 13 11.31 27.82 -4.29
N ARG A 14 12.53 28.03 -3.77
CA ARG A 14 13.62 28.69 -4.51
C ARG A 14 14.02 27.96 -5.80
N ASP A 15 13.97 26.64 -5.80
CA ASP A 15 14.25 25.80 -6.97
C ASP A 15 13.09 25.79 -8.00
N GLY A 16 12.03 26.59 -7.81
CA GLY A 16 10.91 26.73 -8.75
C GLY A 16 9.97 25.52 -8.80
N GLN A 17 9.97 24.67 -7.77
CA GLN A 17 9.16 23.44 -7.73
C GLN A 17 7.74 23.69 -7.22
N ILE A 18 7.37 24.91 -6.85
CA ILE A 18 6.04 25.24 -6.34
C ILE A 18 5.39 26.24 -7.29
N THR A 19 4.13 26.01 -7.62
CA THR A 19 3.30 26.99 -8.35
C THR A 19 2.12 27.41 -7.49
N VAL A 20 1.75 28.68 -7.58
CA VAL A 20 0.57 29.28 -6.95
C VAL A 20 -0.27 29.86 -8.06
N ASP A 21 -1.49 29.35 -8.21
CA ASP A 21 -2.44 29.79 -9.25
C ASP A 21 -1.87 29.67 -10.69
N GLY A 22 -0.96 28.72 -10.90
CA GLY A 22 -0.31 28.42 -12.18
C GLY A 22 1.07 29.07 -12.36
N GLU A 23 1.40 30.08 -11.55
CA GLU A 23 2.67 30.81 -11.63
C GLU A 23 3.72 30.23 -10.69
N VAL A 24 4.98 30.18 -11.12
CA VAL A 24 6.08 29.64 -10.30
C VAL A 24 6.37 30.57 -9.12
N ALA A 25 6.27 30.02 -7.90
CA ALA A 25 6.59 30.73 -6.67
C ALA A 25 8.04 30.43 -6.25
N THR A 26 8.85 31.49 -6.14
CA THR A 26 10.27 31.43 -5.75
C THR A 26 10.56 32.09 -4.40
N ASP A 27 9.61 32.85 -3.86
CA ASP A 27 9.70 33.52 -2.56
C ASP A 27 9.05 32.66 -1.45
N PRO A 28 9.81 32.15 -0.47
CA PRO A 28 9.27 31.39 0.66
C PRO A 28 8.34 32.18 1.58
N ASP A 29 8.46 33.50 1.59
CA ASP A 29 7.69 34.39 2.47
C ASP A 29 6.44 34.95 1.75
N MET A 30 6.15 34.46 0.54
CA MET A 30 4.97 34.83 -0.24
C MET A 30 3.68 34.58 0.55
N ILE A 31 2.88 35.64 0.73
CA ILE A 31 1.58 35.56 1.39
C ILE A 31 0.54 35.00 0.40
N LEU A 32 -0.04 33.86 0.76
CA LEU A 32 -1.12 33.25 -0.01
C LEU A 32 -2.47 33.90 0.33
N ARG A 33 -3.34 33.98 -0.66
CA ARG A 33 -4.74 34.38 -0.48
C ARG A 33 -5.60 33.15 -0.26
N GLU A 34 -6.71 33.32 0.45
CA GLU A 34 -7.70 32.26 0.56
C GLU A 34 -8.22 31.88 -0.84
N GLY A 35 -8.33 30.57 -1.10
CA GLY A 35 -8.72 30.04 -2.40
C GLY A 35 -7.57 29.83 -3.40
N SER A 36 -6.34 30.30 -3.11
CA SER A 36 -5.19 30.05 -3.98
C SER A 36 -4.86 28.56 -4.08
N LYS A 37 -4.55 28.10 -5.29
CA LYS A 37 -4.16 26.72 -5.59
C LYS A 37 -2.64 26.57 -5.57
N LEU A 38 -2.12 25.88 -4.55
CA LEU A 38 -0.72 25.53 -4.45
C LEU A 38 -0.46 24.14 -5.05
N VAL A 39 0.49 24.04 -5.98
CA VAL A 39 0.90 22.78 -6.60
C VAL A 39 2.39 22.58 -6.43
N TYR A 40 2.78 21.43 -5.88
CA TYR A 40 4.17 21.01 -5.76
C TYR A 40 4.56 20.06 -6.90
N HIS A 41 5.42 20.55 -7.78
CA HIS A 41 6.04 19.78 -8.86
C HIS A 41 7.28 19.06 -8.33
N ARG A 42 7.06 17.89 -7.75
CA ARG A 42 8.16 17.02 -7.30
C ARG A 42 9.01 16.63 -8.50
N LEU A 43 10.33 16.88 -8.42
CA LEU A 43 11.28 16.39 -9.42
C LEU A 43 11.10 14.88 -9.68
N PRO A 44 11.34 14.42 -10.91
CA PRO A 44 11.31 12.99 -11.23
C PRO A 44 12.15 12.21 -10.22
N TRP A 45 11.52 11.26 -9.53
CA TRP A 45 12.23 10.37 -8.62
C TRP A 45 12.43 9.02 -9.32
N GLN A 46 13.62 8.46 -9.22
CA GLN A 46 13.86 7.07 -9.57
C GLN A 46 13.63 6.23 -8.32
N GLU A 47 12.64 5.34 -8.38
CA GLU A 47 12.39 4.40 -7.30
C GLU A 47 13.58 3.42 -7.18
N PRO A 48 14.15 3.24 -5.98
CA PRO A 48 15.22 2.28 -5.80
C PRO A 48 14.76 0.85 -6.15
N PHE A 49 15.72 0.00 -6.48
CA PHE A 49 15.43 -1.41 -6.71
C PHE A 49 14.77 -2.04 -5.47
N ALA A 50 13.72 -2.81 -5.71
CA ALA A 50 13.12 -3.72 -4.75
C ALA A 50 12.63 -4.98 -5.48
N PRO A 51 12.61 -6.15 -4.80
CA PRO A 51 12.00 -7.36 -5.35
C PRO A 51 10.55 -7.10 -5.73
N HIS A 52 10.09 -7.73 -6.80
CA HIS A 52 8.74 -7.50 -7.35
C HIS A 52 8.04 -8.78 -7.78
N LEU A 53 8.65 -9.93 -7.53
CA LEU A 53 7.98 -11.20 -7.65
C LEU A 53 7.26 -11.45 -6.33
N LEU A 54 5.93 -11.55 -6.40
CA LEU A 54 5.08 -11.98 -5.31
C LEU A 54 4.61 -13.38 -5.63
N ASP A 55 5.06 -14.34 -4.82
CA ASP A 55 4.58 -15.71 -4.92
C ASP A 55 3.29 -15.82 -4.13
N VAL A 56 2.24 -16.28 -4.80
CA VAL A 56 0.95 -16.55 -4.18
C VAL A 56 1.03 -17.94 -3.55
N LEU A 57 0.89 -18.00 -2.23
CA LEU A 57 0.87 -19.24 -1.47
C LEU A 57 -0.55 -19.80 -1.36
N TYR A 58 -1.53 -18.91 -1.29
CA TYR A 58 -2.94 -19.25 -1.20
C TYR A 58 -3.81 -18.13 -1.79
N GLU A 59 -4.91 -18.51 -2.42
CA GLU A 59 -5.92 -17.61 -2.98
C GLU A 59 -7.29 -18.27 -2.91
N ASP A 60 -8.28 -17.51 -2.47
CA ASP A 60 -9.70 -17.82 -2.64
C ASP A 60 -10.52 -16.52 -2.90
N ASP A 61 -11.85 -16.65 -2.89
CA ASP A 61 -12.77 -15.53 -3.13
C ASP A 61 -12.67 -14.40 -2.08
N ASP A 62 -12.13 -14.69 -0.90
CA ASP A 62 -12.13 -13.79 0.26
C ASP A 62 -10.75 -13.24 0.60
N MET A 63 -9.68 -14.00 0.37
CA MET A 63 -8.33 -13.67 0.80
C MET A 63 -7.24 -14.20 -0.12
N ILE A 64 -6.08 -13.56 -0.01
CA ILE A 64 -4.84 -13.97 -0.67
C ILE A 64 -3.70 -13.99 0.36
N ALA A 65 -2.90 -15.04 0.33
CA ALA A 65 -1.69 -15.18 1.10
C ALA A 65 -0.47 -15.20 0.18
N LEU A 66 0.52 -14.37 0.49
CA LEU A 66 1.69 -14.13 -0.33
C LEU A 66 2.96 -14.48 0.45
N ASN A 67 3.95 -15.00 -0.25
CA ASN A 67 5.32 -14.99 0.24
C ASN A 67 5.93 -13.61 -0.05
N LYS A 68 5.98 -12.73 0.95
CA LYS A 68 6.60 -11.42 0.78
C LYS A 68 8.12 -11.54 0.90
N PRO A 69 8.91 -11.20 -0.13
CA PRO A 69 10.35 -11.17 -0.01
C PRO A 69 10.82 -10.03 0.92
N SER A 70 11.98 -10.21 1.55
CA SER A 70 12.67 -9.10 2.24
C SER A 70 13.15 -8.06 1.22
N GLY A 71 13.12 -6.79 1.59
CA GLY A 71 13.40 -5.65 0.70
C GLY A 71 12.17 -5.05 0.03
N LEU A 72 11.03 -5.77 -0.02
CA LEU A 72 9.77 -5.27 -0.59
C LEU A 72 8.90 -4.61 0.48
N GLN A 73 8.50 -3.36 0.23
CA GLN A 73 7.63 -2.55 1.07
C GLN A 73 6.15 -2.93 0.87
N VAL A 74 5.36 -3.00 1.94
CA VAL A 74 3.92 -3.34 1.84
C VAL A 74 3.09 -2.20 1.25
N LEU A 75 3.13 -1.04 1.91
CA LEU A 75 2.37 0.17 1.54
C LEU A 75 3.29 1.26 0.98
N PRO A 76 2.82 2.09 0.04
CA PRO A 76 3.56 3.24 -0.46
C PRO A 76 4.10 4.13 0.67
N LYS A 77 5.42 4.31 0.72
CA LYS A 77 6.09 5.12 1.73
C LYS A 77 7.50 5.52 1.30
N GLY A 78 7.82 6.79 1.52
CA GLY A 78 9.16 7.31 1.27
C GLY A 78 9.56 7.19 -0.20
N LEU A 79 10.64 6.48 -0.47
CA LEU A 79 11.19 6.28 -1.81
C LEU A 79 10.43 5.22 -2.63
N PHE A 80 9.61 4.39 -1.99
CA PHE A 80 8.91 3.28 -2.63
C PHE A 80 7.43 3.59 -2.81
N GLN A 81 6.96 3.62 -4.05
CA GLN A 81 5.57 3.91 -4.40
C GLN A 81 5.00 2.82 -5.30
N GLN A 82 5.71 2.47 -6.37
CA GLN A 82 5.31 1.48 -7.37
C GLN A 82 5.82 0.08 -7.02
N ARG A 83 7.01 -0.06 -6.43
CA ARG A 83 7.57 -1.34 -5.97
C ARG A 83 7.08 -1.63 -4.55
N THR A 84 5.77 -1.77 -4.41
CA THR A 84 5.12 -2.19 -3.16
C THR A 84 4.23 -3.40 -3.38
N VAL A 85 3.94 -4.15 -2.32
CA VAL A 85 3.02 -5.30 -2.39
C VAL A 85 1.66 -4.83 -2.90
N LEU A 86 1.12 -3.74 -2.33
CA LEU A 86 -0.18 -3.22 -2.73
C LEU A 86 -0.20 -2.77 -4.18
N ALA A 87 0.79 -2.00 -4.63
CA ALA A 87 0.86 -1.53 -6.02
C ALA A 87 0.96 -2.71 -7.01
N GLN A 88 1.69 -3.77 -6.65
CA GLN A 88 1.80 -4.96 -7.51
C GLN A 88 0.49 -5.76 -7.59
N LEU A 89 -0.25 -5.86 -6.47
CA LEU A 89 -1.57 -6.49 -6.46
C LEU A 89 -2.59 -5.67 -7.28
N GLN A 90 -2.47 -4.34 -7.27
CA GLN A 90 -3.31 -3.44 -8.08
C GLN A 90 -2.96 -3.53 -9.58
N LEU A 91 -1.66 -3.57 -9.93
CA LEU A 91 -1.19 -3.62 -11.31
C LEU A 91 -1.44 -4.95 -12.02
N LYS A 92 -1.48 -6.06 -11.28
CA LYS A 92 -1.68 -7.39 -11.87
C LYS A 92 -3.11 -7.63 -12.37
N ASP A 93 -4.00 -6.62 -12.34
CA ASP A 93 -5.43 -6.76 -12.62
C ASP A 93 -5.96 -8.03 -11.94
N TRP A 94 -5.68 -8.19 -10.64
CA TRP A 94 -6.14 -9.36 -9.91
C TRP A 94 -7.66 -9.41 -10.03
N LYS A 95 -8.13 -10.32 -10.89
CA LYS A 95 -9.53 -10.40 -11.31
C LYS A 95 -10.28 -10.98 -10.14
N MET A 96 -10.71 -10.09 -9.26
CA MET A 96 -11.68 -10.39 -8.23
C MET A 96 -12.88 -11.02 -8.94
N PRO A 97 -13.35 -12.21 -8.50
CA PRO A 97 -14.52 -12.82 -9.11
C PRO A 97 -15.66 -11.80 -9.07
N SER A 98 -16.24 -11.54 -10.25
CA SER A 98 -17.26 -10.52 -10.49
C SER A 98 -18.55 -10.75 -9.69
N SER A 99 -18.65 -11.87 -8.98
CA SER A 99 -19.77 -12.30 -8.13
C SER A 99 -19.90 -11.49 -6.83
N PHE A 100 -18.85 -10.79 -6.38
CA PHE A 100 -18.88 -10.01 -5.13
C PHE A 100 -18.62 -8.51 -5.31
N CYS A 101 -18.50 -8.05 -6.55
CA CYS A 101 -18.54 -6.62 -6.85
C CYS A 101 -19.91 -6.07 -6.44
N SER A 102 -19.98 -5.44 -5.27
CA SER A 102 -21.07 -4.52 -4.97
C SER A 102 -21.25 -3.60 -6.17
N LYS A 103 -22.48 -3.49 -6.69
CA LYS A 103 -22.91 -2.65 -7.83
C LYS A 103 -22.67 -1.14 -7.62
N ARG A 104 -21.45 -0.75 -7.25
CA ARG A 104 -20.94 0.61 -7.33
C ARG A 104 -19.94 0.58 -8.46
N LYS A 105 -20.25 1.29 -9.55
CA LYS A 105 -19.41 1.45 -10.75
C LYS A 105 -17.99 2.00 -10.46
N ASP A 106 -17.70 2.38 -9.21
CA ASP A 106 -16.42 2.99 -8.76
C ASP A 106 -15.62 2.17 -7.74
N ALA A 107 -16.07 0.98 -7.32
CA ALA A 107 -15.36 0.21 -6.29
C ALA A 107 -14.59 -0.97 -6.91
N GLN A 108 -13.41 -0.70 -7.49
CA GLN A 108 -12.39 -1.74 -7.57
C GLN A 108 -11.99 -2.10 -6.14
N SER A 109 -12.51 -3.21 -5.61
CA SER A 109 -12.11 -3.75 -4.32
C SER A 109 -10.71 -4.35 -4.46
N HIS A 110 -9.69 -3.51 -4.32
CA HIS A 110 -8.30 -3.97 -4.28
C HIS A 110 -8.04 -4.77 -3.00
N PRO A 111 -7.13 -5.76 -3.02
CA PRO A 111 -6.77 -6.50 -1.82
C PRO A 111 -6.31 -5.57 -0.69
N VAL A 112 -6.89 -5.72 0.50
CA VAL A 112 -6.64 -4.90 1.69
C VAL A 112 -5.72 -5.66 2.65
N PRO A 113 -4.51 -5.14 2.95
CA PRO A 113 -3.61 -5.73 3.94
C PRO A 113 -4.26 -5.99 5.29
N VAL A 114 -4.11 -7.20 5.82
CA VAL A 114 -4.63 -7.57 7.15
C VAL A 114 -3.67 -7.17 8.26
N HIS A 115 -2.37 -7.24 7.98
CA HIS A 115 -1.31 -6.87 8.92
C HIS A 115 -0.20 -6.14 8.18
N ARG A 116 0.80 -5.64 8.92
CA ARG A 116 1.97 -4.98 8.34
C ARG A 116 3.20 -5.86 8.49
N LEU A 117 3.99 -6.00 7.44
CA LEU A 117 5.36 -6.47 7.50
C LEU A 117 6.31 -5.34 7.15
N GLY A 118 7.42 -5.23 7.89
CA GLY A 118 8.47 -4.28 7.59
C GLY A 118 9.17 -4.62 6.28
N ARG A 119 9.81 -3.63 5.65
CA ARG A 119 10.61 -3.84 4.42
C ARG A 119 11.65 -4.94 4.61
N GLY A 120 12.39 -4.93 5.73
CA GLY A 120 13.45 -5.90 6.02
C GLY A 120 12.96 -7.29 6.45
N THR A 121 11.65 -7.51 6.52
CA THR A 121 11.05 -8.77 6.97
C THR A 121 10.54 -9.55 5.76
N SER A 122 10.88 -10.83 5.65
CA SER A 122 10.26 -11.77 4.71
C SER A 122 9.19 -12.60 5.41
N GLY A 123 8.28 -13.20 4.63
CA GLY A 123 7.35 -14.22 5.14
C GLY A 123 5.92 -14.04 4.66
N LEU A 124 5.02 -14.80 5.28
CA LEU A 124 3.60 -14.82 4.94
C LEU A 124 2.97 -13.43 5.11
N PHE A 125 2.31 -12.96 4.06
CA PHE A 125 1.62 -11.69 4.05
C PHE A 125 0.21 -11.83 3.49
N LEU A 126 -0.78 -11.32 4.20
CA LEU A 126 -2.18 -11.57 3.90
C LEU A 126 -2.91 -10.31 3.51
N CYS A 127 -3.79 -10.45 2.52
CA CYS A 127 -4.75 -9.41 2.14
C CYS A 127 -6.15 -10.01 2.04
N PHE A 128 -7.16 -9.21 2.41
CA PHE A 128 -8.56 -9.51 2.12
C PHE A 128 -8.95 -8.98 0.76
N CYS A 129 -9.63 -9.80 -0.01
CA CYS A 129 -10.17 -9.49 -1.32
C CYS A 129 -11.62 -8.99 -1.16
N SER A 130 -12.48 -9.72 -0.45
CA SER A 130 -13.90 -9.38 -0.32
C SER A 130 -14.19 -8.38 0.80
N VAL A 131 -15.18 -7.50 0.61
CA VAL A 131 -15.70 -6.59 1.65
C VAL A 131 -16.34 -7.38 2.81
N HIS A 132 -16.89 -8.56 2.52
CA HIS A 132 -17.47 -9.45 3.54
C HIS A 132 -16.39 -10.07 4.43
N ALA A 133 -15.20 -10.29 3.87
CA ALA A 133 -14.03 -10.81 4.58
C ALA A 133 -13.34 -9.76 5.45
N GLN A 134 -13.73 -8.48 5.42
CA GLN A 134 -13.16 -7.44 6.29
C GLN A 134 -13.79 -7.39 7.70
N LYS A 135 -14.64 -8.37 8.06
CA LYS A 135 -15.11 -8.58 9.43
C LYS A 135 -13.92 -8.93 10.36
N PRO A 136 -14.04 -8.80 11.69
CA PRO A 136 -12.92 -9.12 12.58
C PRO A 136 -12.61 -10.62 12.55
N TRP A 137 -11.51 -10.98 11.89
CA TRP A 137 -10.91 -12.31 11.95
C TRP A 137 -9.93 -12.36 13.12
N SER A 138 -9.96 -13.45 13.87
CA SER A 138 -8.87 -13.79 14.79
C SER A 138 -7.77 -14.49 13.99
N ILE A 139 -6.54 -13.98 14.11
CA ILE A 139 -5.35 -14.59 13.50
C ILE A 139 -4.60 -15.29 14.62
N ASP A 140 -4.69 -16.61 14.65
CA ASP A 140 -3.93 -17.42 15.57
C ASP A 140 -2.72 -18.01 14.84
N THR A 141 -1.53 -17.61 15.29
CA THR A 141 -0.28 -18.23 14.83
C THR A 141 -0.01 -19.45 15.68
N GLN A 142 -0.12 -20.64 15.12
CA GLN A 142 0.24 -21.88 15.79
C GLN A 142 1.61 -22.34 15.30
N LEU A 143 2.58 -22.40 16.21
CA LEU A 143 3.89 -22.99 15.95
C LEU A 143 3.76 -24.51 15.93
N SER A 144 4.16 -25.16 14.84
CA SER A 144 4.27 -26.61 14.76
C SER A 144 5.70 -27.04 14.42
N SER A 145 6.03 -28.31 14.67
CA SER A 145 7.31 -28.93 14.33
C SER A 145 7.66 -28.88 12.83
N SER A 146 6.71 -28.51 11.96
CA SER A 146 6.88 -28.38 10.50
C SER A 146 6.86 -26.94 10.00
N GLY A 147 6.74 -25.93 10.88
CA GLY A 147 6.66 -24.51 10.54
C GLY A 147 5.55 -23.75 11.27
N CYS A 148 5.46 -22.44 11.01
CA CYS A 148 4.37 -21.58 11.50
C CYS A 148 3.11 -21.82 10.67
N LYS A 149 2.06 -22.33 11.29
CA LYS A 149 0.73 -22.40 10.71
C LYS A 149 -0.06 -21.16 11.09
N PHE A 150 -0.75 -20.57 10.14
CA PHE A 150 -1.62 -19.43 10.40
C PHE A 150 -3.07 -19.87 10.26
N LEU A 151 -3.82 -19.77 11.36
CA LEU A 151 -5.24 -20.03 11.39
C LEU A 151 -6.00 -18.70 11.38
N PHE A 152 -6.91 -18.59 10.42
CA PHE A 152 -7.83 -17.46 10.28
C PHE A 152 -9.21 -17.95 10.67
N THR A 153 -9.73 -17.42 11.77
CA THR A 153 -11.07 -17.78 12.25
C THR A 153 -11.98 -16.56 12.17
N ASP A 154 -13.14 -16.70 11.52
CA ASP A 154 -14.28 -15.81 11.68
C ASP A 154 -15.48 -16.55 12.29
N HIS A 155 -16.62 -15.87 12.44
CA HIS A 155 -17.82 -16.47 13.03
C HIS A 155 -18.44 -17.60 12.16
N GLN A 156 -18.03 -17.76 10.90
CA GLN A 156 -18.64 -18.74 9.98
C GLN A 156 -17.63 -19.74 9.38
N SER A 157 -16.33 -19.56 9.58
CA SER A 157 -15.29 -20.34 8.92
C SER A 157 -13.94 -20.31 9.65
N VAL A 158 -13.20 -21.41 9.53
CA VAL A 158 -11.80 -21.54 9.94
C VAL A 158 -10.99 -21.87 8.68
N LYS A 159 -10.06 -21.00 8.30
CA LYS A 159 -9.15 -21.21 7.16
C LYS A 159 -7.74 -21.41 7.68
N LEU A 160 -7.14 -22.56 7.34
CA LEU A 160 -5.75 -22.88 7.66
C LEU A 160 -4.87 -22.55 6.47
N VAL A 161 -3.89 -21.68 6.66
CA VAL A 161 -2.79 -21.45 5.72
C VAL A 161 -1.53 -22.05 6.36
N VAL A 162 -1.00 -23.10 5.73
CA VAL A 162 0.23 -23.81 6.15
C VAL A 162 1.43 -23.22 5.43
#